data_AF-A0A3S3P8J6-F1
#
_entry.id   AF-A0A3S3P8J6-F1
#
_cell.length_a   1.000
_cell.length_b   1.000
_cell.length_c   1.000
_cell.angle_alpha   90.00
_cell.angle_beta   90.00
_cell.angle_gamma   90.00
#
_symmetry.space_group_name_H-M   'P 1'
#
loop_
_entity.id
_entity.type
_entity.pdbx_description
1 polymer ?
#
loop_
_entity_poly.entity_id
_entity_poly.type
_entity_poly.pdbx_seq_one_letter_code
_entity_poly.pdbx_strand_id
1 'polypeptide(L)'
;MSSLKSLLASAAVKGVTEARARIFGHVLNPTGQRSPHKILRKKLIGEKVAQWYPYDIKKDDPLVMARQEHERLSKLEMLKRRGKGPPKKGQGRRAVKRNK
;
A
#
# COMPACT_ATOMS: atom_id res chain seq x y z
N MET A 1 -15.41 53.35 16.72
CA MET A 1 -14.35 53.07 17.71
C MET A 1 -14.86 51.99 18.67
N SER A 2 -14.12 50.90 18.88
CA SER A 2 -14.58 49.79 19.72
C SER A 2 -14.54 50.18 21.20
N SER A 3 -15.64 49.98 21.95
CA SER A 3 -15.69 50.30 23.39
C SER A 3 -14.76 49.38 24.19
N LEU A 4 -14.27 49.84 25.35
CA LEU A 4 -13.43 49.05 26.27
C LEU A 4 -14.04 47.67 26.57
N LYS A 5 -15.37 47.61 26.71
CA LYS A 5 -16.13 46.36 26.92
C LYS A 5 -15.92 45.35 25.79
N SER A 6 -15.94 45.82 24.53
CA SER A 6 -15.73 44.95 23.37
C SER A 6 -14.28 44.43 23.26
N LEU A 7 -13.30 45.26 23.61
CA LEU A 7 -11.89 44.84 23.68
C LEU A 7 -11.68 43.75 24.74
N LEU A 8 -12.19 43.96 25.95
CA LEU A 8 -12.07 43.00 27.05
C LEU A 8 -12.74 41.66 26.71
N ALA A 9 -13.94 41.70 26.11
CA ALA A 9 -14.64 40.50 25.65
C ALA A 9 -13.81 39.74 24.59
N SER A 10 -13.21 40.44 23.63
CA SER A 10 -12.37 39.82 22.60
C SER A 10 -11.12 39.16 23.18
N ALA A 11 -10.50 39.77 24.19
CA ALA A 11 -9.33 39.24 24.88
C ALA A 11 -9.68 37.97 25.68
N ALA A 12 -10.82 37.97 26.38
CA ALA A 12 -11.30 36.81 27.13
C ALA A 12 -11.55 35.60 26.21
N VAL A 13 -12.21 35.80 25.06
CA VAL A 13 -12.45 34.73 24.08
C VAL A 13 -11.14 34.18 23.52
N LYS A 14 -10.16 35.04 23.20
CA LYS A 14 -8.82 34.61 22.76
C LYS A 14 -8.14 33.76 23.83
N GLY A 15 -8.13 34.21 25.08
CA GLY A 15 -7.55 33.46 26.19
C GLY A 15 -8.17 32.07 26.37
N VAL A 16 -9.48 31.95 26.26
CA VAL A 16 -10.18 30.65 26.31
C VAL A 16 -9.76 29.75 25.14
N THR A 17 -9.66 30.29 23.92
CA THR A 17 -9.22 29.51 22.76
C THR A 17 -7.78 29.04 22.87
N GLU A 18 -6.90 29.86 23.45
CA GLU A 18 -5.50 29.51 23.72
C GLU A 18 -5.38 28.44 24.80
N ALA A 19 -6.12 28.57 25.91
CA ALA A 19 -6.15 27.57 26.97
C ALA A 19 -6.66 26.21 26.44
N ARG A 20 -7.74 26.21 25.66
CA ARG A 20 -8.25 25.01 24.98
C ARG A 20 -7.19 24.39 24.07
N ALA A 21 -6.50 25.21 23.27
CA ALA A 21 -5.47 24.73 22.36
C ALA A 21 -4.30 24.06 23.09
N ARG A 22 -3.89 24.63 24.24
CA ARG A 22 -2.84 24.06 25.10
C ARG A 22 -3.27 22.73 25.74
N ILE A 23 -4.50 22.65 26.24
CA ILE A 23 -5.02 21.44 26.90
C ILE A 23 -5.16 20.27 25.92
N PHE A 24 -5.73 20.52 24.74
CA PHE A 24 -6.09 19.47 23.78
C PHE A 24 -5.12 19.33 22.60
N GLY A 25 -3.97 20.03 22.63
CA GLY A 25 -2.98 19.98 21.55
C GLY A 25 -3.49 20.50 20.20
N HIS A 26 -4.40 21.48 20.21
CA HIS A 26 -4.82 22.13 18.97
C HIS A 26 -3.79 23.19 18.55
N VAL A 27 -3.49 23.25 17.25
CA VAL A 27 -2.64 24.30 16.67
C VAL A 27 -3.52 25.47 16.24
N LEU A 28 -3.25 26.67 16.77
CA LEU A 28 -3.90 27.91 16.36
C LEU A 28 -3.17 28.52 15.15
N ASN A 29 -3.93 29.11 14.22
CA ASN A 29 -3.39 29.77 13.02
C ASN A 29 -3.93 31.21 12.91
N PRO A 30 -3.38 32.16 13.69
CA PRO A 30 -3.89 33.53 13.72
C PRO A 30 -3.69 34.30 12.41
N THR A 31 -2.68 33.92 11.61
CA THR A 31 -2.39 34.54 10.31
C THR A 31 -3.22 33.96 9.16
N GLY A 32 -3.91 32.84 9.38
CA GLY A 32 -4.71 32.16 8.36
C GLY A 32 -3.91 31.58 7.19
N GLN A 33 -2.57 31.65 7.23
CA GLN A 33 -1.72 31.17 6.15
C GLN A 33 -1.72 29.65 6.08
N ARG A 34 -1.40 29.10 4.90
CA ARG A 34 -1.37 27.65 4.70
C ARG A 34 -0.28 27.01 5.57
N SER A 35 -0.69 26.18 6.51
CA SER A 35 0.19 25.40 7.39
C SER A 35 0.30 23.93 6.94
N PRO A 36 1.43 23.24 7.15
CA PRO A 36 1.60 21.81 6.86
C PRO A 36 0.76 20.89 7.75
N HIS A 37 0.04 21.43 8.74
CA HIS A 37 -0.76 20.68 9.69
C HIS A 37 -1.80 19.73 9.05
N LYS A 38 -2.34 20.06 7.86
CA LYS A 38 -3.22 19.14 7.10
C LYS A 38 -2.49 17.87 6.64
N ILE A 39 -1.22 17.98 6.27
CA ILE A 39 -0.41 16.85 5.80
C ILE A 39 -0.02 15.98 7.00
N LEU A 40 0.46 16.60 8.08
CA LEU A 40 0.91 15.90 9.28
C LEU A 40 -0.21 15.15 10.03
N ARG A 41 -1.46 15.61 9.91
CA ARG A 41 -2.63 14.92 10.48
C ARG A 41 -3.07 13.69 9.71
N LYS A 42 -2.59 13.51 8.47
CA LYS A 42 -2.91 12.30 7.70
C LYS A 42 -2.18 11.12 8.34
N LYS A 43 -2.91 10.06 8.66
CA LYS A 43 -2.29 8.80 9.09
C LYS A 43 -1.44 8.26 7.95
N LEU A 44 -0.26 7.75 8.26
CA LEU A 44 0.55 7.03 7.29
C LEU A 44 -0.20 5.77 6.86
N ILE A 45 -0.30 5.55 5.55
CA ILE A 45 -1.01 4.40 4.96
C ILE A 45 -0.08 3.40 4.27
N GLY A 46 1.24 3.64 4.33
CA GLY A 46 2.24 2.87 3.57
C GLY A 46 2.17 1.36 3.84
N GLU A 47 2.13 0.95 5.10
CA GLU A 47 2.04 -0.47 5.47
C GLU A 47 0.75 -1.13 4.97
N LYS A 48 -0.39 -0.44 5.12
CA LYS A 48 -1.69 -0.94 4.63
C LYS A 48 -1.70 -1.10 3.12
N VAL A 49 -1.06 -0.18 2.40
CA VAL A 49 -0.94 -0.24 0.94
C VAL A 49 0.03 -1.35 0.53
N ALA A 50 1.13 -1.54 1.27
CA ALA A 50 2.10 -2.60 1.00
C ALA A 50 1.53 -4.01 1.25
N GLN A 51 0.67 -4.16 2.25
CA GLN A 51 -0.02 -5.41 2.61
C GLN A 51 -1.26 -5.69 1.72
N TRP A 52 -1.29 -5.18 0.49
CA TRP A 52 -2.43 -5.34 -0.42
C TRP A 52 -2.75 -6.82 -0.72
N TYR A 53 -1.72 -7.64 -0.92
CA TYR A 53 -1.89 -9.07 -1.15
C TYR A 53 -1.70 -9.85 0.15
N PRO A 54 -2.64 -10.74 0.52
CA PRO A 54 -2.50 -11.56 1.71
C PRO A 54 -1.39 -12.59 1.52
N TYR A 55 -0.86 -13.07 2.65
CA TYR A 55 0.12 -14.14 2.67
C TYR A 55 -0.51 -15.47 2.26
N ASP A 56 0.19 -16.23 1.40
CA ASP A 56 -0.25 -17.56 0.97
C ASP A 56 0.35 -18.64 1.89
N ILE A 57 -0.45 -19.11 2.84
CA ILE A 57 -0.07 -20.13 3.83
C ILE A 57 0.37 -21.46 3.22
N LYS A 58 -0.01 -21.74 1.96
CA LYS A 58 0.39 -22.99 1.29
C LYS A 58 1.89 -23.08 1.06
N LYS A 59 2.59 -21.94 1.09
CA LYS A 59 4.04 -21.88 0.94
C LYS A 59 4.79 -22.38 2.19
N ASP A 60 4.13 -22.42 3.34
CA ASP A 60 4.74 -22.85 4.60
C ASP A 60 4.72 -24.37 4.76
N ASP A 61 3.71 -25.05 4.20
CA ASP A 61 3.52 -26.49 4.36
C ASP A 61 4.37 -27.27 3.34
N PRO A 62 5.43 -27.99 3.78
CA PRO A 62 6.30 -28.74 2.88
C PRO A 62 5.57 -29.84 2.12
N LEU A 63 4.52 -30.43 2.71
CA LEU A 63 3.75 -31.51 2.09
C LEU A 63 2.89 -31.00 0.93
N VAL A 64 2.27 -29.82 1.11
CA VAL A 64 1.47 -29.19 0.05
C VAL A 64 2.37 -28.76 -1.11
N MET A 65 3.52 -28.16 -0.82
CA MET A 65 4.50 -27.76 -1.84
C MET A 65 5.06 -28.97 -2.60
N ALA A 66 5.46 -30.02 -1.89
CA ALA A 66 5.98 -31.25 -2.51
C ALA A 66 4.93 -31.93 -3.39
N ARG A 67 3.66 -31.99 -2.96
CA ARG A 67 2.57 -32.54 -3.75
C ARG A 67 2.35 -31.78 -5.05
N GLN A 68 2.27 -30.45 -5.00
CA GLN A 68 2.07 -29.61 -6.19
C GLN A 68 3.22 -29.79 -7.20
N GLU A 69 4.46 -29.87 -6.71
CA GLU A 69 5.62 -30.08 -7.57
C GLU A 69 5.61 -31.50 -8.17
N HIS A 70 5.25 -32.52 -7.40
CA HIS A 70 5.12 -33.89 -7.90
C HIS A 70 4.07 -33.98 -9.01
N GLU A 71 2.89 -33.39 -8.82
CA GLU A 71 1.84 -33.33 -9.85
C GLU A 71 2.31 -32.61 -11.12
N ARG A 72 3.03 -31.49 -10.96
CA ARG A 72 3.61 -30.73 -12.07
C ARG A 72 4.59 -31.59 -12.87
N LEU A 73 5.48 -32.31 -12.20
CA LEU A 73 6.47 -33.19 -12.82
C LEU A 73 5.82 -34.38 -13.52
N SER A 74 4.86 -35.04 -12.87
CA SER A 74 4.12 -36.18 -13.44
C SER A 74 3.38 -35.80 -14.72
N LYS A 75 2.69 -34.65 -14.72
CA LYS A 75 2.02 -34.11 -15.92
C LYS A 75 3.01 -33.80 -17.04
N LEU A 76 4.15 -33.21 -16.70
CA LEU A 76 5.20 -32.88 -17.67
C LEU A 76 5.80 -34.15 -18.30
N GLU A 77 6.02 -35.19 -17.51
CA GLU A 77 6.49 -36.49 -17.99
C GLU A 77 5.49 -37.14 -18.93
N MET A 78 4.21 -37.16 -18.57
CA MET A 78 3.14 -37.68 -19.43
C MET A 78 3.08 -36.96 -20.79
N LEU A 79 3.22 -35.63 -20.80
CA LEU A 79 3.26 -34.84 -22.03
C LEU A 79 4.49 -35.16 -22.89
N LYS A 80 5.66 -35.33 -22.26
CA LYS A 80 6.90 -35.73 -22.96
C LYS A 80 6.75 -37.10 -23.61
N ARG A 81 6.19 -38.09 -22.91
CA ARG A 81 5.93 -39.44 -23.45
C ARG A 81 5.05 -39.41 -24.70
N ARG A 82 4.10 -38.47 -24.78
CA ARG A 82 3.20 -38.30 -25.94
C ARG A 82 3.78 -37.41 -27.04
N GLY A 83 5.02 -36.91 -26.91
CA GLY A 83 5.59 -35.94 -27.84
C GLY A 83 4.93 -34.56 -27.82
N LYS A 84 4.09 -34.28 -26.81
CA LYS A 84 3.35 -33.02 -26.61
C LYS A 84 4.00 -32.13 -25.54
N GLY A 85 5.25 -32.42 -25.18
CA GLY A 85 6.03 -31.59 -24.27
C GLY A 85 6.32 -30.21 -24.87
N PRO A 86 6.51 -29.18 -24.04
CA PRO A 86 6.92 -27.87 -24.54
C PRO A 86 8.28 -27.98 -25.26
N PRO A 87 8.46 -27.34 -26.42
CA PRO A 87 9.72 -27.36 -27.15
C PRO A 87 10.82 -26.64 -26.36
N LYS A 88 12.07 -26.92 -26.70
CA LYS A 88 13.22 -26.20 -26.11
C LYS A 88 13.10 -24.70 -26.42
N LYS A 89 13.35 -23.85 -25.42
CA LYS A 89 13.33 -22.39 -25.58
C LYS A 89 14.19 -21.97 -26.78
N GLY A 90 13.64 -21.13 -27.65
CA GLY A 90 14.29 -20.69 -28.89
C GLY A 90 14.17 -21.65 -30.09
N GLN A 91 13.69 -22.88 -29.89
CA GLN A 91 13.48 -23.88 -30.95
C GLN A 91 11.98 -24.14 -31.20
N GLY A 92 11.17 -23.09 -31.06
CA GLY A 92 9.74 -23.18 -31.37
C GLY A 92 9.53 -23.38 -32.87
N ARG A 93 8.33 -23.83 -33.25
CA ARG A 93 7.95 -24.06 -34.67
C ARG A 93 8.25 -22.87 -35.59
N ARG A 94 8.18 -21.64 -35.08
CA ARG A 94 8.45 -20.39 -35.83
C ARG A 94 9.93 -20.03 -35.95
N ALA A 95 10.80 -20.66 -35.16
CA ALA A 95 12.24 -20.40 -35.18
C ALA A 95 12.98 -21.21 -36.25
N VAL A 96 12.31 -22.16 -36.91
CA VAL A 96 12.85 -22.90 -38.05
C VAL A 96 12.94 -21.94 -39.23
N LYS A 97 14.16 -21.56 -39.66
CA LYS A 97 14.37 -20.90 -40.95
C LYS A 97 13.86 -21.84 -42.04
N ARG A 98 12.78 -21.45 -42.71
CA ARG A 98 12.28 -22.16 -43.89
C ARG A 98 13.25 -21.82 -45.03
N ASN A 99 14.03 -22.80 -45.49
CA ASN A 99 14.80 -22.64 -46.73
C ASN A 99 13.79 -22.39 -47.87
N LYS A 100 14.05 -21.37 -48.67
CA LYS A 100 13.28 -21.01 -49.86
C LYS A 100 13.58 -21.97 -50.99
#